data_AF-H0EPV3-F1
#
_entry.id   AF-H0EPV3-F1
#
_cell.length_a   1.000
_cell.length_b   1.000
_cell.length_c   1.000
_cell.angle_alpha   90.00
_cell.angle_beta   90.00
_cell.angle_gamma   90.00
#
_symmetry.space_group_name_H-M   'P 1'
#
loop_
_entity.id
_entity.type
_entity.pdbx_description
1 polymer ?
#
loop_
_entity_poly.entity_id
_entity_poly.type
_entity_poly.pdbx_seq_one_letter_code
_entity_poly.pdbx_strand_id
1 'polypeptide(L)'
;MNGEATLRDGTPVAADRTYKTCTVQDLLSLEGNTTVITGGGRGIGLALAFAVAQAGSNVAVIDALLEPHEDFAELKNFGIKAKYYK
;
A
#
# COMPACT_ATOMS: atom_id res chain seq x y z
N MET A 1 -20.31 -17.10 14.00
CA MET A 1 -19.17 -16.18 13.86
C MET A 1 -18.90 -16.09 12.37
N ASN A 2 -19.60 -15.18 11.69
CA ASN A 2 -19.58 -15.11 10.23
C ASN A 2 -18.60 -13.99 9.87
N GLY A 3 -17.42 -14.37 9.40
CA GLY A 3 -16.34 -13.44 9.07
C GLY A 3 -16.59 -12.68 7.77
N GLU A 4 -17.69 -11.93 7.68
CA GLU A 4 -17.83 -10.92 6.62
C GLU A 4 -16.87 -9.79 6.94
N ALA A 5 -15.91 -9.52 6.05
CA ALA A 5 -15.10 -8.32 6.16
C ALA A 5 -16.05 -7.10 6.11
N THR A 6 -15.71 -6.00 6.77
CA THR A 6 -16.48 -4.75 6.69
C THR A 6 -15.51 -3.64 6.29
N LEU A 7 -15.94 -2.72 5.42
CA LEU A 7 -15.21 -1.47 5.22
C LEU A 7 -15.21 -0.66 6.53
N ARG A 8 -14.30 0.30 6.66
CA ARG A 8 -14.10 1.05 7.93
C ARG A 8 -15.30 1.92 8.33
N ASP A 9 -16.21 2.21 7.41
CA ASP A 9 -17.50 2.86 7.65
C ASP A 9 -18.58 1.90 8.19
N GLY A 10 -18.24 0.62 8.39
CA GLY A 10 -19.16 -0.41 8.85
C GLY A 10 -19.96 -1.06 7.72
N THR A 11 -19.71 -0.70 6.45
CA THR A 11 -20.38 -1.32 5.30
C THR A 11 -19.93 -2.77 5.15
N PRO A 12 -20.85 -3.75 5.12
CA PRO A 12 -20.51 -5.16 4.90
C PRO A 12 -19.77 -5.36 3.57
N VAL A 13 -18.64 -6.06 3.59
CA VAL A 13 -17.96 -6.61 2.41
C VAL A 13 -18.75 -7.84 1.96
N ALA A 14 -19.97 -7.59 1.49
CA ALA A 14 -20.80 -8.56 0.79
C ALA A 14 -21.61 -7.86 -0.31
N ALA A 15 -21.52 -8.42 -1.52
CA ALA A 15 -22.32 -8.19 -2.73
C ALA A 15 -21.88 -7.07 -3.71
N ASP A 16 -21.44 -7.53 -4.89
CA ASP A 16 -21.19 -6.95 -6.24
C ASP A 16 -21.33 -5.44 -6.58
N ARG A 17 -21.91 -4.59 -5.72
CA ARG A 17 -22.36 -3.23 -6.02
C ARG A 17 -21.56 -2.09 -5.39
N THR A 18 -20.44 -2.39 -4.73
CA THR A 18 -19.59 -1.40 -4.04
C THR A 18 -19.13 -0.27 -4.97
N TYR A 19 -19.05 -0.54 -6.28
CA TYR A 19 -18.74 0.45 -7.33
C TYR A 19 -19.78 1.59 -7.46
N LYS A 20 -20.97 1.46 -6.86
CA LYS A 20 -22.02 2.51 -6.87
C LYS A 20 -21.97 3.45 -5.68
N THR A 21 -21.35 3.03 -4.58
CA THR A 21 -21.42 3.73 -3.28
C THR A 21 -20.06 4.24 -2.82
N CYS A 22 -18.96 3.74 -3.37
CA CYS A 22 -17.60 4.12 -3.02
C CYS A 22 -16.85 4.69 -4.22
N THR A 23 -15.90 5.58 -3.99
CA THR A 23 -15.01 6.05 -5.05
C THR A 23 -13.93 5.01 -5.36
N VAL A 24 -13.28 5.14 -6.52
CA VAL A 24 -12.16 4.26 -6.88
C VAL A 24 -11.02 4.36 -5.86
N GLN A 25 -10.80 5.56 -5.31
CA GLN A 25 -9.82 5.82 -4.27
C GLN A 25 -10.14 5.07 -2.98
N ASP A 26 -11.42 4.99 -2.59
CA ASP A 26 -11.83 4.25 -1.40
C ASP A 26 -11.61 2.75 -1.58
N LEU A 27 -11.90 2.22 -2.77
CA LEU A 27 -11.71 0.80 -3.09
C LEU A 27 -10.23 0.39 -3.16
N LEU A 28 -9.35 1.33 -3.52
CA LEU A 28 -7.90 1.11 -3.64
C LEU A 28 -7.11 1.64 -2.43
N SER A 29 -7.80 2.20 -1.43
CA SER A 29 -7.15 2.74 -0.23
C SER A 29 -6.46 1.63 0.55
N LEU A 30 -5.22 1.89 0.92
CA LEU A 30 -4.41 1.04 1.79
C LEU A 30 -4.08 1.73 3.10
N GLU A 31 -4.81 2.79 3.43
CA GLU A 31 -4.56 3.61 4.61
C GLU A 31 -4.49 2.75 5.88
N GLY A 32 -3.44 2.92 6.68
CA GLY A 32 -3.28 2.19 7.95
C GLY A 32 -2.89 0.71 7.80
N ASN A 33 -2.77 0.21 6.57
CA ASN A 33 -2.15 -1.09 6.31
C ASN A 33 -0.62 -0.94 6.19
N THR A 34 0.07 -2.08 6.16
CA THR A 34 1.51 -2.14 5.86
C THR A 34 1.71 -3.11 4.71
N THR A 35 2.23 -2.62 3.60
CA THR A 35 2.55 -3.41 2.41
C THR A 35 4.02 -3.80 2.43
N VAL A 36 4.28 -5.10 2.24
CA VAL A 36 5.64 -5.64 2.07
C VAL A 36 5.90 -5.89 0.59
N ILE A 37 7.00 -5.37 0.07
CA ILE A 37 7.38 -5.47 -1.35
C ILE A 37 8.76 -6.13 -1.44
N THR A 38 8.83 -7.29 -2.09
CA THR A 38 10.09 -7.94 -2.45
C THR A 38 10.60 -7.43 -3.79
N GLY A 39 11.91 -7.22 -3.94
CA GLY A 39 12.50 -6.64 -5.16
C GLY A 39 12.16 -5.16 -5.35
N GLY A 40 11.86 -4.43 -4.26
CA GLY A 40 11.40 -3.04 -4.29
C GLY A 40 12.52 -2.01 -4.35
N GLY A 41 13.79 -2.41 -4.45
CA GLY A 41 14.93 -1.50 -4.43
C GLY A 41 15.04 -0.64 -5.68
N ARG A 42 14.46 -1.05 -6.81
CA ARG A 42 14.48 -0.30 -8.09
C ARG A 42 13.37 -0.72 -9.04
N GLY A 43 13.23 -0.01 -10.16
CA GLY A 43 12.36 -0.40 -11.27
C GLY A 43 10.89 -0.54 -10.87
N ILE A 44 10.24 -1.63 -11.28
CA ILE A 44 8.80 -1.86 -11.03
C ILE A 44 8.49 -1.96 -9.53
N GLY A 45 9.37 -2.61 -8.75
CA GLY A 45 9.14 -2.74 -7.31
C GLY A 45 9.19 -1.40 -6.58
N LEU A 46 10.06 -0.49 -7.03
CA LEU A 46 10.10 0.88 -6.52
C LEU A 46 8.85 1.68 -6.95
N ALA A 47 8.45 1.56 -8.22
CA ALA A 47 7.21 2.20 -8.69
C ALA A 47 5.98 1.72 -7.90
N LEU A 48 5.94 0.43 -7.55
CA LEU A 48 4.90 -0.13 -6.69
C LEU A 48 4.95 0.46 -5.28
N ALA A 49 6.14 0.64 -4.71
CA ALA A 49 6.33 1.28 -3.40
C ALA A 49 5.73 2.68 -3.37
N PHE A 50 5.94 3.47 -4.41
CA PHE A 50 5.32 4.79 -4.57
C PHE A 50 3.79 4.71 -4.70
N ALA A 51 3.28 3.75 -5.46
CA ALA A 51 1.83 3.59 -5.65
C ALA A 51 1.13 3.26 -4.32
N VAL A 52 1.67 2.33 -3.53
CA VAL A 52 1.07 1.94 -2.25
C VAL A 52 1.27 3.00 -1.17
N ALA A 53 2.36 3.77 -1.22
CA ALA A 53 2.58 4.91 -0.34
C ALA A 53 1.56 6.02 -0.60
N GLN A 54 1.27 6.33 -1.87
CA GLN A 54 0.21 7.26 -2.27
C GLN A 54 -1.19 6.79 -1.83
N ALA A 55 -1.42 5.48 -1.80
CA ALA A 55 -2.65 4.89 -1.27
C ALA A 55 -2.72 4.90 0.28
N GLY A 56 -1.73 5.47 0.98
CA GLY A 56 -1.70 5.62 2.43
C GLY A 56 -1.14 4.41 3.20
N SER A 57 -0.54 3.44 2.50
CA SER A 57 0.08 2.27 3.14
C SER A 57 1.48 2.60 3.68
N ASN A 58 1.82 2.00 4.81
CA ASN A 58 3.22 1.91 5.22
C ASN A 58 3.96 0.90 4.32
N VAL A 59 5.23 1.13 4.05
CA VAL A 59 5.99 0.33 3.08
C VAL A 59 7.21 -0.31 3.72
N ALA A 60 7.31 -1.63 3.58
CA ALA A 60 8.51 -2.40 3.88
C ALA A 60 9.05 -2.98 2.57
N VAL A 61 10.19 -2.47 2.11
CA VAL A 61 10.87 -3.01 0.92
C VAL A 61 11.93 -3.99 1.35
N ILE A 62 11.95 -5.16 0.72
CA ILE A 62 12.95 -6.21 0.89
C ILE A 62 13.64 -6.42 -0.46
N ASP A 63 14.95 -6.26 -0.54
CA ASP A 63 15.69 -6.42 -1.80
C ASP A 63 17.11 -6.91 -1.53
N ALA A 64 17.68 -7.69 -2.44
CA ALA A 64 19.05 -8.21 -2.30
C ALA A 64 20.13 -7.14 -2.51
N LEU A 65 19.76 -5.98 -3.08
CA LEU A 65 20.65 -4.84 -3.24
C LEU A 65 21.17 -4.35 -1.87
N LEU A 66 22.39 -3.81 -1.86
CA LEU A 66 22.94 -3.24 -0.63
C LEU A 66 22.21 -1.94 -0.25
N GLU A 67 21.87 -1.14 -1.27
CA GLU A 67 21.21 0.15 -1.14
C GLU A 67 20.10 0.24 -2.21
N PRO A 68 18.94 0.84 -1.88
CA PRO A 68 17.89 1.09 -2.85
C PRO A 68 18.29 2.21 -3.80
N HIS A 69 17.50 2.38 -4.87
CA HIS A 69 17.55 3.55 -5.73
C HIS A 69 17.32 4.84 -4.94
N GLU A 70 17.90 5.95 -5.41
CA GLU A 70 17.86 7.26 -4.74
C GLU A 70 16.42 7.75 -4.46
N ASP A 71 15.51 7.54 -5.41
CA ASP A 71 14.10 7.93 -5.27
C ASP A 71 13.39 7.22 -4.09
N PHE A 72 13.91 6.11 -3.57
CA PHE A 72 13.33 5.47 -2.39
C PHE A 72 13.25 6.42 -1.19
N ALA A 73 14.18 7.37 -1.09
CA ALA A 73 14.18 8.37 -0.02
C ALA A 73 12.93 9.28 -0.06
N GLU A 74 12.34 9.49 -1.24
CA GLU A 74 11.16 10.34 -1.44
C GLU A 74 9.88 9.73 -0.85
N LEU A 75 9.84 8.42 -0.60
CA LEU A 75 8.68 7.76 0.02
C LEU A 75 8.31 8.36 1.38
N LYS A 76 9.27 8.99 2.07
CA LYS A 76 9.06 9.69 3.33
C LYS A 76 8.14 10.92 3.18
N ASN A 77 8.04 11.50 1.98
CA ASN A 77 7.22 12.69 1.71
C ASN A 77 5.72 12.40 1.76
N PHE A 78 5.31 11.13 1.62
CA PHE A 78 3.89 10.74 1.68
C PHE A 78 3.34 10.59 3.11
N GLY A 79 4.14 10.91 4.14
CA GLY A 79 3.70 10.83 5.54
C GLY A 79 3.52 9.40 6.07
N ILE A 80 4.04 8.41 5.36
CA ILE A 80 3.98 6.99 5.71
C ILE A 80 5.33 6.49 6.29
N LYS A 81 5.31 5.34 6.97
CA LYS A 81 6.54 4.69 7.42
C LYS A 81 7.12 3.86 6.28
N ALA A 82 8.28 4.25 5.77
CA ALA A 82 9.04 3.48 4.79
C ALA A 82 10.31 2.88 5.41
N LYS A 83 10.52 1.56 5.26
CA LYS A 83 11.74 0.87 5.67
C LYS A 83 12.27 -0.02 4.55
N TYR A 84 13.59 -0.05 4.41
CA TYR A 84 14.30 -0.90 3.48
C TYR A 84 15.05 -1.99 4.26
N TYR A 85 14.96 -3.22 3.77
CA TYR A 85 15.58 -4.41 4.33
C TYR A 85 16.36 -5.12 3.22
N LYS A 86 17.55 -5.59 3.58
CA LYS A 86 18.41 -6.40 2.74
C LYS A 86 18.33 -7.87 3.14
#